data_AF-A0A559JNG2-F1
#
_entry.id   AF-A0A559JNG2-F1
#
_cell.length_a   1.000
_cell.length_b   1.000
_cell.length_c   1.000
_cell.angle_alpha   90.00
_cell.angle_beta   90.00
_cell.angle_gamma   90.00
#
_symmetry.space_group_name_H-M   'P 1'
#
loop_
_entity.id
_entity.type
_entity.pdbx_description
1 polymer ?
#
loop_
_entity_poly.entity_id
_entity_poly.type
_entity_poly.pdbx_seq_one_letter_code
_entity_poly.pdbx_strand_id
1 'polypeptide(L)'
;MIPTYELDDDEWNQLVQDVADHFGEVILNRGFQYFKQGRVVKLTMPSHRIVKAMVEGGEYYHVTLDLNDFKTSRCDCPVGSYCKHMFAAILKYADIHNRSVHALVNAKSAVKSTSSVSPVRSYNQAKQEAAQKAAENYAQLRQQISRIPEMNVSEWHEWFGLATERLMQSSRNTQFVNDALASIYKYKPALPQKIDAFFVLHAQLFVLSKLTKQPQDQSGYIYSYLAFHAHHAASDLQEKIGQRIANVASMAREPDSSDAVEQTLGYLRGEMLAETNENHYFMYHYFNVWSSWVLPGLPVGSLESFCDGELFRIEETANGLDSSGFALAMAQVGMRLFQARDEDAWKQLNDGKNSFDIPHDLLLYFLSRLALSEEWNRMAAWLTQVAPLLAGRRHNGIRPYSEYWELAIRHVPEAEPQMWNALVSLLPHSRTVYEEMLMARGSWERWMDLHLSLDSDPMDFRVTDLAPLEKNAPEVLLPFYHQAVERYVLLKNRDSYKTAVRLLKRLAKLYKKLKKESRWEFFLSSFTERHNRLRALQEELRKGKLLP
;
A
#
# COMPACT_ATOMS: atom_id res chain seq x y z
N MET A 1 5.47 -7.84 28.83
CA MET A 1 4.47 -8.07 29.88
C MET A 1 3.40 -7.02 29.70
N ILE A 2 2.19 -7.44 29.36
CA ILE A 2 1.01 -6.57 29.22
C ILE A 2 0.69 -6.03 30.63
N PRO A 3 0.38 -4.73 30.80
CA PRO A 3 -0.05 -4.22 32.09
C PRO A 3 -1.35 -4.90 32.52
N THR A 4 -1.36 -5.50 33.71
CA THR A 4 -2.37 -6.46 34.17
C THR A 4 -3.65 -5.86 34.75
N TYR A 5 -3.82 -4.53 34.77
CA TYR A 5 -4.92 -3.88 35.48
C TYR A 5 -5.77 -2.99 34.55
N GLU A 6 -7.00 -3.44 34.26
CA GLU A 6 -8.05 -2.73 33.53
C GLU A 6 -8.94 -1.92 34.49
N LEU A 7 -9.32 -0.70 34.08
CA LEU A 7 -10.35 0.08 34.78
C LEU A 7 -11.75 -0.45 34.44
N ASP A 8 -12.67 -0.42 35.40
CA ASP A 8 -14.10 -0.64 35.16
C ASP A 8 -14.77 0.56 34.44
N ASP A 9 -16.06 0.43 34.11
CA ASP A 9 -16.77 1.44 33.34
C ASP A 9 -17.00 2.75 34.11
N ASP A 10 -17.15 2.69 35.44
CA ASP A 10 -17.37 3.86 36.29
C ASP A 10 -16.05 4.61 36.51
N GLU A 11 -14.97 3.88 36.78
CA GLU A 11 -13.60 4.39 36.84
C GLU A 11 -13.16 5.02 35.51
N TRP A 12 -13.54 4.43 34.39
CA TRP A 12 -13.24 4.96 33.06
C TRP A 12 -13.97 6.29 32.79
N ASN A 13 -15.25 6.38 33.16
CA ASN A 13 -16.00 7.63 33.02
C ASN A 13 -15.44 8.74 33.92
N GLN A 14 -15.02 8.39 35.14
CA GLN A 14 -14.35 9.34 36.03
C GLN A 14 -13.03 9.84 35.44
N LEU A 15 -12.21 8.95 34.85
CA LEU A 15 -10.97 9.32 34.17
C LEU A 15 -11.21 10.31 33.03
N VAL A 16 -12.29 10.12 32.24
CA VAL A 16 -12.65 11.05 31.16
C VAL A 16 -13.03 12.42 31.72
N GLN A 17 -13.78 12.49 32.82
CA GLN A 17 -14.10 13.76 33.49
C GLN A 17 -12.86 14.45 34.05
N ASP A 18 -12.00 13.70 34.75
CA ASP A 18 -10.77 14.23 35.33
C ASP A 18 -9.82 14.79 34.25
N VAL A 19 -9.77 14.15 33.08
CA VAL A 19 -9.02 14.66 31.92
C VAL A 19 -9.60 15.97 31.40
N ALA A 20 -10.94 16.10 31.35
CA ALA A 20 -11.60 17.34 30.93
C ALA A 20 -11.29 18.50 31.89
N ASP A 21 -11.25 18.23 33.19
CA ASP A 21 -11.04 19.25 34.22
C ASP A 21 -9.60 19.73 34.30
N HIS A 22 -8.63 18.83 34.11
CA HIS A 22 -7.23 19.13 34.39
C HIS A 22 -6.39 19.50 33.16
N PHE A 23 -6.73 19.03 31.95
CA PHE A 23 -5.92 19.26 30.75
C PHE A 23 -6.53 20.35 29.85
N GLY A 24 -5.72 21.35 29.46
CA GLY A 24 -6.11 22.37 28.48
C GLY A 24 -6.30 21.79 27.06
N GLU A 25 -7.19 22.36 26.23
CA GLU A 25 -7.45 21.88 24.85
C GLU A 25 -6.17 21.81 23.99
N VAL A 26 -5.29 22.81 24.14
CA VAL A 26 -3.99 22.84 23.43
C VAL A 26 -3.08 21.69 23.87
N ILE A 27 -3.14 21.28 25.14
CA ILE A 27 -2.34 20.18 25.68
C ILE A 27 -2.90 18.84 25.22
N LEU A 28 -4.23 18.69 25.22
CA LEU A 28 -4.91 17.51 24.69
C LEU A 28 -4.49 17.25 23.24
N ASN A 29 -4.55 18.27 22.38
CA ASN A 29 -4.13 18.17 20.98
C ASN A 29 -2.65 17.79 20.83
N ARG A 30 -1.75 18.41 21.60
CA ARG A 30 -0.31 18.12 21.56
C ARG A 30 0.02 16.72 22.10
N GLY A 31 -0.64 16.28 23.17
CA GLY A 31 -0.43 14.93 23.72
C GLY A 31 -0.98 13.84 22.79
N PHE A 32 -2.10 14.10 22.12
CA PHE A 32 -2.62 13.22 21.06
C PHE A 32 -1.63 13.09 19.89
N GLN A 33 -0.97 14.17 19.48
CA GLN A 33 0.09 14.11 18.46
C GLN A 33 1.28 13.25 18.90
N TYR A 34 1.72 13.37 20.16
CA TYR A 34 2.84 12.57 20.69
C TYR A 34 2.49 11.08 20.76
N PHE A 35 1.26 10.75 21.15
CA PHE A 35 0.75 9.38 21.11
C PHE A 35 0.70 8.84 19.67
N LYS A 36 0.15 9.60 18.71
CA LYS A 36 0.06 9.20 17.29
C LYS A 36 1.43 8.96 16.64
N GLN A 37 2.43 9.72 17.04
CA GLN A 37 3.81 9.57 16.54
C GLN A 37 4.57 8.41 17.20
N GLY A 38 3.91 7.59 18.03
CA GLY A 38 4.53 6.43 18.67
C GLY A 38 5.58 6.82 19.72
N ARG A 39 5.57 8.05 20.21
CA ARG A 39 6.62 8.57 21.11
C ARG A 39 6.54 7.98 22.53
N VAL A 40 5.49 7.24 22.87
CA VAL A 40 5.42 6.52 24.15
C VAL A 40 6.12 5.17 23.99
N VAL A 41 7.42 5.16 24.27
CA VAL A 41 8.31 4.02 24.00
C VAL A 41 8.03 2.85 24.93
N LYS A 42 7.68 3.13 26.19
CA LYS A 42 7.43 2.09 27.20
C LYS A 42 6.35 2.53 28.17
N LEU A 43 5.46 1.61 28.52
CA LEU A 43 4.42 1.81 29.55
C LEU A 43 4.36 0.58 30.46
N THR A 44 4.32 0.81 31.77
CA THR A 44 4.28 -0.21 32.82
C THR A 44 3.32 0.21 33.92
N MET A 45 2.65 -0.76 34.56
CA MET A 45 1.76 -0.53 35.69
C MET A 45 2.34 -1.19 36.94
N PRO A 46 3.16 -0.49 37.75
CA PRO A 46 3.75 -1.07 38.97
C PRO A 46 2.72 -1.44 40.05
N SER A 47 1.55 -0.80 40.07
CA SER A 47 0.45 -1.10 41.00
C SER A 47 -0.90 -0.76 40.39
N HIS A 48 -1.98 -1.18 41.05
CA HIS A 48 -3.35 -0.78 40.69
C HIS A 48 -3.44 0.74 40.62
N ARG A 49 -3.94 1.26 39.49
CA ARG A 49 -4.13 2.70 39.19
C ARG A 49 -2.87 3.60 39.14
N ILE A 50 -1.64 3.04 39.14
CA ILE A 50 -0.41 3.81 38.88
C ILE A 50 0.22 3.42 37.54
N VAL A 51 0.31 4.37 36.60
CA VAL A 51 0.94 4.20 35.28
C VAL A 51 2.33 4.83 35.29
N LYS A 52 3.36 4.09 34.89
CA LYS A 52 4.69 4.63 34.58
C LYS A 52 4.97 4.51 33.09
N ALA A 53 5.33 5.62 32.45
CA ALA A 53 5.61 5.66 31.02
C ALA A 53 6.91 6.42 30.71
N MET A 54 7.56 6.04 29.61
CA MET A 54 8.71 6.74 29.04
C MET A 54 8.28 7.34 27.70
N VAL A 55 8.38 8.66 27.57
CA VAL A 55 7.89 9.43 26.42
C VAL A 55 9.03 10.20 25.77
N GLU A 56 9.23 9.99 24.48
CA GLU A 56 10.23 10.66 23.66
C GLU A 56 9.79 12.08 23.27
N GLY A 57 10.63 13.07 23.53
CA GLY A 57 10.43 14.47 23.18
C GLY A 57 11.70 15.09 22.62
N GLY A 58 12.14 16.21 23.20
CA GLY A 58 13.52 16.70 22.98
C GLY A 58 14.58 15.83 23.68
N GLU A 59 14.17 15.15 24.75
CA GLU A 59 14.88 14.10 25.47
C GLU A 59 13.85 13.03 25.89
N TYR A 60 14.28 11.96 26.56
CA TYR A 60 13.36 10.99 27.14
C TYR A 60 12.82 11.46 28.49
N TYR A 61 11.50 11.58 28.58
CA TYR A 61 10.79 12.01 29.78
C TYR A 61 10.10 10.83 30.48
N HIS A 62 10.27 10.73 31.79
CA HIS A 62 9.62 9.78 32.67
C HIS A 62 8.35 10.37 33.26
N VAL A 63 7.24 9.68 33.03
CA VAL A 63 5.92 10.03 33.51
C VAL A 63 5.49 9.01 34.56
N THR A 64 5.04 9.49 35.72
CA THR A 64 4.30 8.68 36.70
C THR A 64 2.91 9.29 36.86
N LEU A 65 1.88 8.54 36.50
CA LEU A 65 0.48 8.91 36.63
C LEU A 65 -0.17 8.11 37.74
N ASP A 66 -0.95 8.79 38.56
CA ASP A 66 -1.93 8.21 39.45
C ASP A 66 -3.31 8.52 38.85
N LEU A 67 -4.05 7.46 38.48
CA LEU A 67 -5.35 7.57 37.84
C LEU A 67 -6.48 7.97 38.82
N ASN A 68 -6.21 8.03 40.13
CA ASN A 68 -7.15 8.53 41.15
C ASN A 68 -6.98 10.00 41.45
N ASP A 69 -5.73 10.46 41.47
CA ASP A 69 -5.41 11.83 41.81
C ASP A 69 -4.27 12.34 40.93
N PHE A 70 -4.65 13.01 39.85
CA PHE A 70 -3.69 13.61 38.92
C PHE A 70 -2.77 14.64 39.58
N LYS A 71 -3.07 15.17 40.78
CA LYS A 71 -2.18 16.09 41.50
C LYS A 71 -0.91 15.39 42.01
N THR A 72 -1.00 14.09 42.26
CA THR A 72 0.16 13.28 42.66
C THR A 72 0.99 12.81 41.46
N SER A 73 0.45 12.98 40.25
CA SER A 73 1.11 12.62 39.00
C SER A 73 2.23 13.60 38.66
N ARG A 74 3.35 13.08 38.14
CA ARG A 74 4.56 13.86 37.85
C ARG A 74 5.16 13.50 36.51
N CYS A 75 5.70 14.51 35.84
CA CYS A 75 6.56 14.36 34.68
C CYS A 75 7.85 15.16 34.89
N ASP A 76 8.99 14.59 34.54
CA ASP A 76 10.31 15.23 34.57
C ASP A 76 10.54 16.29 33.47
N CYS A 77 9.52 16.63 32.69
CA CYS A 77 9.62 17.68 31.69
C CYS A 77 9.58 19.09 32.30
N PRO A 78 10.04 20.14 31.58
CA PRO A 78 10.05 21.51 32.09
C PRO A 78 8.68 22.08 32.53
N VAL A 79 7.57 21.48 32.07
CA VAL A 79 6.20 21.86 32.46
C VAL A 79 5.80 21.25 33.82
N GLY A 80 6.38 20.12 34.21
CA GLY A 80 6.20 19.47 35.51
C GLY A 80 4.84 18.77 35.76
N SER A 81 3.73 19.39 35.37
CA SER A 81 2.36 18.92 35.63
C SER A 81 1.43 19.11 34.42
N TYR A 82 0.42 18.24 34.29
CA TYR A 82 -0.60 18.28 33.21
C TYR A 82 -0.02 18.51 31.83
N CYS A 83 1.12 17.89 31.52
CA CYS A 83 1.84 18.13 30.28
C CYS A 83 1.37 17.20 29.16
N LYS A 84 1.79 17.50 27.93
CA LYS A 84 1.50 16.66 26.75
C LYS A 84 2.01 15.21 26.87
N HIS A 85 3.09 14.98 27.62
CA HIS A 85 3.64 13.63 27.83
C HIS A 85 2.74 12.81 28.76
N MET A 86 2.19 13.43 29.81
CA MET A 86 1.20 12.81 30.70
C MET A 86 -0.03 12.39 29.91
N PHE A 87 -0.57 13.29 29.09
CA PHE A 87 -1.73 12.97 28.27
C PHE A 87 -1.44 11.86 27.24
N ALA A 88 -0.27 11.89 26.58
CA ALA A 88 0.15 10.82 25.66
C ALA A 88 0.23 9.45 26.36
N ALA A 89 0.69 9.40 27.62
CA ALA A 89 0.73 8.19 28.42
C ALA A 89 -0.68 7.68 28.80
N ILE A 90 -1.62 8.57 29.11
CA ILE A 90 -3.04 8.22 29.34
C ILE A 90 -3.65 7.60 28.07
N LEU A 91 -3.38 8.19 26.89
CA LEU A 91 -3.87 7.65 25.62
C LEU A 91 -3.26 6.28 25.31
N LYS A 92 -1.97 6.08 25.62
CA LYS A 92 -1.32 4.78 25.44
C LYS A 92 -1.88 3.72 26.40
N TYR A 93 -2.23 4.10 27.62
CA TYR A 93 -2.95 3.23 28.54
C TYR A 93 -4.33 2.83 27.96
N ALA A 94 -5.11 3.80 27.49
CA ALA A 94 -6.42 3.55 26.87
C ALA A 94 -6.33 2.60 25.66
N ASP A 95 -5.34 2.82 24.79
CA ASP A 95 -5.04 1.99 23.62
C ASP A 95 -4.72 0.53 23.99
N ILE A 96 -3.87 0.32 25.00
CA ILE A 96 -3.50 -1.03 25.48
C ILE A 96 -4.71 -1.77 26.05
N HIS A 97 -5.65 -1.05 26.67
CA HIS A 97 -6.85 -1.62 27.28
C HIS A 97 -8.10 -1.54 26.38
N ASN A 98 -7.93 -1.28 25.07
CA ASN A 98 -9.02 -1.17 24.10
C ASN A 98 -10.14 -0.18 24.50
N ARG A 99 -9.82 0.84 25.29
CA ARG A 99 -10.73 1.89 25.71
C ARG A 99 -10.70 3.06 24.71
N SER A 100 -11.79 3.84 24.67
CA SER A 100 -11.98 4.89 23.65
C SER A 100 -11.00 6.06 23.85
N VAL A 101 -9.92 6.09 23.07
CA VAL A 101 -8.99 7.23 22.96
C VAL A 101 -9.73 8.52 22.59
N HIS A 102 -10.80 8.42 21.80
CA HIS A 102 -11.63 9.55 21.38
C HIS A 102 -12.40 10.20 22.55
N ALA A 103 -12.84 9.41 23.54
CA ALA A 103 -13.51 9.95 24.72
C ALA A 103 -12.58 10.88 25.52
N LEU A 104 -11.29 10.55 25.59
CA LEU A 104 -10.27 11.34 26.28
C LEU A 104 -9.87 12.60 25.49
N VAL A 105 -9.72 12.51 24.16
CA VAL A 105 -9.36 13.66 23.32
C VAL A 105 -10.48 14.69 23.26
N ASN A 106 -11.73 14.24 23.23
CA ASN A 106 -12.91 15.09 23.20
C ASN A 106 -13.55 15.30 24.58
N ALA A 107 -12.82 15.01 25.66
CA ALA A 107 -13.35 15.04 27.02
C ALA A 107 -14.04 16.38 27.36
N LYS A 108 -13.49 17.51 26.91
CA LYS A 108 -14.09 18.84 27.12
C LYS A 108 -15.38 19.08 26.34
N SER A 109 -15.48 18.52 25.14
CA SER A 109 -16.69 18.61 24.31
C SER A 109 -17.80 17.73 24.88
N ALA A 110 -17.44 16.56 25.42
CA ALA A 110 -18.34 15.68 26.14
C ALA A 110 -18.91 16.34 27.41
N VAL A 111 -18.07 17.00 28.21
CA VAL A 111 -18.50 17.68 29.46
C VAL A 111 -19.31 18.98 29.18
N LYS A 112 -19.01 19.72 28.11
CA LYS A 112 -19.82 20.88 27.69
C LYS A 112 -21.23 20.49 27.24
N SER A 113 -21.43 19.27 26.72
CA SER A 113 -22.75 18.75 26.37
C SER A 113 -23.63 18.42 27.58
N THR A 114 -23.02 18.21 28.76
CA THR A 114 -23.73 17.96 30.03
C THR A 114 -24.11 19.22 30.81
N SER A 115 -23.62 20.42 30.41
CA SER A 115 -23.86 21.68 31.15
C SER A 115 -24.86 22.66 30.50
N SER A 116 -25.50 22.31 29.39
CA SER A 116 -26.59 23.11 28.81
C SER A 116 -27.95 22.51 29.14
N VAL A 117 -28.61 23.05 30.16
CA VAL A 117 -30.02 22.77 30.46
C VAL A 117 -30.89 23.49 29.43
N SER A 118 -31.32 22.73 28.41
CA SER A 118 -32.44 23.02 27.50
C SER A 118 -33.13 21.68 27.16
N PRO A 119 -34.45 21.66 26.88
CA PRO A 119 -35.34 20.57 27.28
C PRO A 119 -35.15 19.31 26.43
N VAL A 120 -34.59 18.27 27.02
CA VAL A 120 -34.34 16.96 26.41
C VAL A 120 -35.52 16.03 26.70
N ARG A 121 -36.10 15.45 25.65
CA ARG A 121 -36.88 14.19 25.74
C ARG A 121 -36.08 13.21 26.60
N SER A 122 -36.66 12.73 27.70
CA SER A 122 -35.98 11.90 28.71
C SER A 122 -35.07 10.85 28.06
N TYR A 123 -33.80 10.80 28.45
CA TYR A 123 -32.81 9.79 28.05
C TYR A 123 -33.37 8.35 28.12
N ASN A 124 -34.29 8.10 29.07
CA ASN A 124 -34.97 6.81 29.21
C ASN A 124 -35.99 6.52 28.10
N GLN A 125 -36.66 7.54 27.54
CA GLN A 125 -37.55 7.37 26.37
C GLN A 125 -36.74 7.04 25.11
N ALA A 126 -35.63 7.73 24.85
CA ALA A 126 -34.77 7.42 23.71
C ALA A 126 -34.18 6.00 23.78
N LYS A 127 -33.81 5.54 24.98
CA LYS A 127 -33.34 4.16 25.21
C LYS A 127 -34.45 3.11 25.03
N GLN A 128 -35.68 3.41 25.44
CA GLN A 128 -36.83 2.53 25.25
C GLN A 128 -37.26 2.45 23.78
N GLU A 129 -37.32 3.58 23.07
CA GLU A 129 -37.63 3.64 21.63
C GLU A 129 -36.58 2.88 20.80
N ALA A 130 -35.28 3.03 21.12
CA ALA A 130 -34.22 2.27 20.48
C ALA A 130 -34.33 0.75 20.76
N ALA A 131 -34.70 0.36 21.98
CA ALA A 131 -34.92 -1.04 22.33
C ALA A 131 -36.15 -1.64 21.62
N GLN A 132 -37.22 -0.86 21.48
CA GLN A 132 -38.46 -1.26 20.81
C GLN A 132 -38.26 -1.43 19.30
N LYS A 133 -37.69 -0.42 18.62
CA LYS A 133 -37.34 -0.51 17.19
C LYS A 133 -36.47 -1.73 16.91
N ALA A 134 -35.56 -2.01 17.82
CA ALA A 134 -34.63 -3.10 17.63
C ALA A 134 -35.22 -4.49 18.00
N ALA A 135 -36.37 -4.54 18.67
CA ALA A 135 -37.19 -5.75 18.83
C ALA A 135 -38.13 -5.95 17.62
N GLU A 136 -38.61 -4.87 17.01
CA GLU A 136 -39.38 -4.90 15.76
C GLU A 136 -38.54 -5.41 14.59
N ASN A 137 -37.32 -4.87 14.41
CA ASN A 137 -36.36 -5.39 13.43
C ASN A 137 -36.06 -6.87 13.65
N TYR A 138 -35.98 -7.30 14.91
CA TYR A 138 -35.75 -8.70 15.26
C TYR A 138 -36.92 -9.61 14.84
N ALA A 139 -38.16 -9.17 15.06
CA ALA A 139 -39.35 -9.88 14.63
C ALA A 139 -39.41 -9.98 13.09
N GLN A 140 -39.09 -8.89 12.39
CA GLN A 140 -39.03 -8.83 10.94
C GLN A 140 -37.95 -9.76 10.36
N LEU A 141 -36.75 -9.75 10.94
CA LEU A 141 -35.65 -10.66 10.57
C LEU A 141 -36.11 -12.11 10.68
N ARG A 142 -36.75 -12.50 11.81
CA ARG A 142 -37.24 -13.87 12.03
C ARG A 142 -38.30 -14.31 11.03
N GLN A 143 -39.19 -13.44 10.59
CA GLN A 143 -40.20 -13.76 9.58
C GLN A 143 -39.59 -14.01 8.20
N GLN A 144 -38.46 -13.38 7.91
CA GLN A 144 -37.79 -13.47 6.61
C GLN A 144 -36.79 -14.64 6.52
N ILE A 145 -36.39 -15.26 7.65
CA ILE A 145 -35.39 -16.36 7.67
C ILE A 145 -35.74 -17.50 6.70
N SER A 146 -37.00 -17.93 6.66
CA SER A 146 -37.43 -19.05 5.81
C SER A 146 -37.39 -18.72 4.32
N ARG A 147 -37.39 -17.44 3.95
CA ARG A 147 -37.34 -16.97 2.55
C ARG A 147 -35.92 -16.73 2.04
N ILE A 148 -34.91 -16.75 2.91
CA ILE A 148 -33.51 -16.50 2.53
C ILE A 148 -33.03 -17.34 1.33
N PRO A 149 -33.38 -18.64 1.19
CA PRO A 149 -32.96 -19.43 0.02
C PRO A 149 -33.52 -18.94 -1.32
N GLU A 150 -34.65 -18.24 -1.31
CA GLU A 150 -35.36 -17.77 -2.51
C GLU A 150 -35.15 -16.27 -2.78
N MET A 151 -34.51 -15.56 -1.84
CA MET A 151 -34.25 -14.13 -1.95
C MET A 151 -33.17 -13.83 -2.98
N ASN A 152 -33.33 -12.72 -3.67
CA ASN A 152 -32.30 -12.17 -4.54
C ASN A 152 -31.20 -11.43 -3.75
N VAL A 153 -30.12 -11.05 -4.43
CA VAL A 153 -28.98 -10.36 -3.81
C VAL A 153 -29.40 -9.03 -3.17
N SER A 154 -30.30 -8.26 -3.78
CA SER A 154 -30.77 -7.00 -3.20
C SER A 154 -31.51 -7.21 -1.89
N GLU A 155 -32.41 -8.20 -1.84
CA GLU A 155 -33.15 -8.59 -0.63
C GLU A 155 -32.20 -9.09 0.47
N TRP A 156 -31.13 -9.83 0.12
CA TRP A 156 -30.10 -10.20 1.09
C TRP A 156 -29.39 -8.98 1.68
N HIS A 157 -29.04 -7.99 0.86
CA HIS A 157 -28.36 -6.77 1.34
C HIS A 157 -29.26 -5.90 2.22
N GLU A 158 -30.56 -5.82 1.93
CA GLU A 158 -31.54 -5.20 2.82
C GLU A 158 -31.62 -5.94 4.17
N TRP A 159 -31.66 -7.28 4.13
CA TRP A 159 -31.69 -8.12 5.32
C TRP A 159 -30.40 -7.97 6.16
N PHE A 160 -29.23 -7.89 5.53
CA PHE A 160 -27.96 -7.57 6.21
C PHE A 160 -27.99 -6.19 6.87
N GLY A 161 -28.63 -5.20 6.22
CA GLY A 161 -28.89 -3.88 6.78
C GLY A 161 -29.66 -3.95 8.10
N LEU A 162 -30.76 -4.68 8.12
CA LEU A 162 -31.57 -4.90 9.33
C LEU A 162 -30.78 -5.63 10.43
N ALA A 163 -29.99 -6.63 10.07
CA ALA A 163 -29.19 -7.43 11.01
C ALA A 163 -28.04 -6.62 11.65
N THR A 164 -27.56 -5.57 10.99
CA THR A 164 -26.36 -4.81 11.41
C THR A 164 -26.64 -3.37 11.84
N GLU A 165 -27.90 -2.89 11.81
CA GLU A 165 -28.29 -1.50 12.10
C GLU A 165 -27.71 -0.98 13.43
N ARG A 166 -27.74 -1.79 14.50
CA ARG A 166 -27.20 -1.41 15.83
C ARG A 166 -25.68 -1.16 15.82
N LEU A 167 -24.95 -1.88 14.97
CA LEU A 167 -23.49 -1.82 14.90
C LEU A 167 -23.02 -0.63 14.07
N MET A 168 -23.90 0.02 13.31
CA MET A 168 -23.54 1.14 12.43
C MET A 168 -23.05 2.38 13.19
N GLN A 169 -23.30 2.45 14.51
CA GLN A 169 -22.83 3.53 15.37
C GLN A 169 -21.42 3.28 15.95
N SER A 170 -20.87 2.08 15.79
CA SER A 170 -19.54 1.72 16.31
C SER A 170 -18.40 2.16 15.38
N SER A 171 -17.18 2.21 15.92
CA SER A 171 -15.98 2.56 15.15
C SER A 171 -15.67 1.50 14.09
N ARG A 172 -15.41 1.93 12.85
CA ARG A 172 -15.09 1.06 11.71
C ARG A 172 -13.66 0.52 11.82
N ASN A 173 -13.52 -0.67 12.37
CA ASN A 173 -12.26 -1.38 12.58
C ASN A 173 -12.46 -2.89 12.36
N THR A 174 -11.42 -3.70 12.61
CA THR A 174 -11.49 -5.16 12.46
C THR A 174 -12.55 -5.79 13.37
N GLN A 175 -12.79 -5.23 14.56
CA GLN A 175 -13.84 -5.71 15.46
C GLN A 175 -15.23 -5.49 14.86
N PHE A 176 -15.48 -4.33 14.25
CA PHE A 176 -16.73 -4.07 13.54
C PHE A 176 -17.00 -5.10 12.45
N VAL A 177 -15.97 -5.53 11.70
CA VAL A 177 -16.12 -6.59 10.69
C VAL A 177 -16.57 -7.89 11.32
N ASN A 178 -15.91 -8.31 12.40
CA ASN A 178 -16.24 -9.54 13.10
C ASN A 178 -17.65 -9.48 13.71
N ASP A 179 -18.03 -8.38 14.34
CA ASP A 179 -19.33 -8.20 14.97
C ASP A 179 -20.45 -8.14 13.93
N ALA A 180 -20.24 -7.44 12.81
CA ALA A 180 -21.21 -7.33 11.74
C ALA A 180 -21.48 -8.70 11.09
N LEU A 181 -20.42 -9.45 10.77
CA LEU A 181 -20.55 -10.81 10.23
C LEU A 181 -21.16 -11.77 11.25
N ALA A 182 -20.76 -11.69 12.53
CA ALA A 182 -21.37 -12.51 13.58
C ALA A 182 -22.87 -12.23 13.75
N SER A 183 -23.29 -10.96 13.65
CA SER A 183 -24.71 -10.59 13.72
C SER A 183 -25.51 -11.17 12.54
N ILE A 184 -24.94 -11.11 11.34
CA ILE A 184 -25.53 -11.70 10.12
C ILE A 184 -25.64 -13.23 10.28
N TYR A 185 -24.56 -13.90 10.68
CA TYR A 185 -24.52 -15.36 10.76
C TYR A 185 -25.32 -15.94 11.92
N LYS A 186 -25.54 -15.17 13.00
CA LYS A 186 -26.38 -15.60 14.13
C LYS A 186 -27.81 -15.97 13.71
N TYR A 187 -28.34 -15.32 12.67
CA TYR A 187 -29.71 -15.54 12.19
C TYR A 187 -29.77 -16.29 10.86
N LYS A 188 -28.62 -16.71 10.35
CA LYS A 188 -28.51 -17.42 9.09
C LYS A 188 -29.03 -18.86 9.26
N PRO A 189 -29.97 -19.33 8.42
CA PRO A 189 -30.43 -20.72 8.44
C PRO A 189 -29.38 -21.66 7.84
N ALA A 190 -29.62 -22.97 7.98
CA ALA A 190 -28.91 -23.97 7.19
C ALA A 190 -29.30 -23.79 5.72
N LEU A 191 -28.32 -23.47 4.87
CA LEU A 191 -28.52 -23.23 3.44
C LEU A 191 -27.84 -24.33 2.62
N PRO A 192 -28.36 -24.66 1.43
CA PRO A 192 -27.64 -25.49 0.47
C PRO A 192 -26.26 -24.90 0.16
N GLN A 193 -25.25 -25.76 -0.03
CA GLN A 193 -23.84 -25.36 -0.15
C GLN A 193 -23.60 -24.20 -1.14
N LYS A 194 -24.27 -24.23 -2.29
CA LYS A 194 -24.14 -23.21 -3.34
C LYS A 194 -24.70 -21.85 -2.91
N ILE A 195 -25.95 -21.84 -2.43
CA ILE A 195 -26.61 -20.63 -1.93
C ILE A 195 -25.84 -20.07 -0.74
N ASP A 196 -25.36 -20.95 0.15
CA ASP A 196 -24.51 -20.60 1.27
C ASP A 196 -23.24 -19.86 0.84
N ALA A 197 -22.57 -20.35 -0.20
CA ALA A 197 -21.33 -19.77 -0.69
C ALA A 197 -21.52 -18.34 -1.24
N PHE A 198 -22.59 -18.11 -2.02
CA PHE A 198 -22.96 -16.77 -2.50
C PHE A 198 -23.43 -15.87 -1.35
N PHE A 199 -24.26 -16.37 -0.44
CA PHE A 199 -24.75 -15.61 0.72
C PHE A 199 -23.60 -15.10 1.59
N VAL A 200 -22.62 -15.97 1.89
CA VAL A 200 -21.45 -15.61 2.69
C VAL A 200 -20.58 -14.59 1.97
N LEU A 201 -20.41 -14.70 0.64
CA LEU A 201 -19.71 -13.70 -0.16
C LEU A 201 -20.41 -12.34 -0.10
N HIS A 202 -21.72 -12.30 -0.29
CA HIS A 202 -22.49 -11.06 -0.24
C HIS A 202 -22.52 -10.44 1.15
N ALA A 203 -22.52 -11.23 2.22
CA ALA A 203 -22.37 -10.72 3.58
C ALA A 203 -21.03 -10.00 3.76
N GLN A 204 -19.94 -10.55 3.23
CA GLN A 204 -18.63 -9.91 3.28
C GLN A 204 -18.56 -8.63 2.43
N LEU A 205 -19.09 -8.66 1.20
CA LEU A 205 -19.20 -7.48 0.33
C LEU A 205 -20.04 -6.36 0.96
N PHE A 206 -21.13 -6.72 1.62
CA PHE A 206 -21.97 -5.77 2.37
C PHE A 206 -21.17 -5.10 3.48
N VAL A 207 -20.46 -5.88 4.30
CA VAL A 207 -19.65 -5.33 5.40
C VAL A 207 -18.53 -4.43 4.85
N LEU A 208 -17.90 -4.81 3.74
CA LEU A 208 -16.91 -3.98 3.04
C LEU A 208 -17.54 -2.64 2.61
N SER A 209 -18.74 -2.65 2.03
CA SER A 209 -19.46 -1.43 1.62
C SER A 209 -19.71 -0.50 2.81
N LYS A 210 -20.03 -1.05 3.98
CA LYS A 210 -20.21 -0.26 5.22
C LYS A 210 -18.91 0.23 5.84
N LEU A 211 -17.77 -0.42 5.57
CA LEU A 211 -16.46 0.08 5.98
C LEU A 211 -16.00 1.26 5.12
N THR A 212 -16.26 1.20 3.80
CA THR A 212 -15.72 2.17 2.83
C THR A 212 -16.55 3.45 2.73
N LYS A 213 -17.86 3.39 3.01
CA LYS A 213 -18.77 4.55 3.02
C LYS A 213 -18.69 5.37 4.32
N GLN A 214 -17.49 5.82 4.72
CA GLN A 214 -17.36 6.83 5.77
C GLN A 214 -17.73 8.22 5.22
N PRO A 215 -18.44 9.07 5.98
CA PRO A 215 -18.50 10.50 5.66
C PRO A 215 -17.08 11.06 5.73
N GLN A 216 -16.62 11.71 4.66
CA GLN A 216 -15.36 12.44 4.67
C GLN A 216 -15.37 13.39 5.86
N ASP A 217 -14.44 13.16 6.79
CA ASP A 217 -14.23 14.06 7.92
C ASP A 217 -13.86 15.44 7.33
N GLN A 218 -14.70 16.46 7.51
CA GLN A 218 -14.49 17.83 7.01
C GLN A 218 -13.22 18.51 7.58
N SER A 219 -12.44 17.80 8.39
CA SER A 219 -11.25 18.31 9.08
C SER A 219 -10.00 18.39 8.20
N GLY A 220 -10.03 17.88 6.96
CA GLY A 220 -8.93 18.06 5.99
C GLY A 220 -7.61 17.38 6.36
N TYR A 221 -7.59 16.52 7.39
CA TYR A 221 -6.40 15.76 7.77
C TYR A 221 -6.32 14.46 6.97
N ILE A 222 -5.32 14.40 6.08
CA ILE A 222 -5.02 13.32 5.13
C ILE A 222 -4.82 11.93 5.78
N TYR A 223 -4.69 11.85 7.11
CA TYR A 223 -4.60 10.59 7.85
C TYR A 223 -5.33 10.67 9.19
N SER A 224 -6.65 10.53 9.21
CA SER A 224 -7.37 10.24 10.46
C SER A 224 -7.00 8.82 10.92
N TYR A 225 -6.76 8.63 12.21
CA TYR A 225 -6.47 7.31 12.80
C TYR A 225 -7.59 6.29 12.53
N LEU A 226 -8.83 6.79 12.43
CA LEU A 226 -10.02 6.04 12.03
C LEU A 226 -9.92 5.54 10.58
N ALA A 227 -9.41 6.35 9.65
CA ALA A 227 -9.20 5.94 8.27
C ALA A 227 -8.12 4.85 8.15
N PHE A 228 -7.08 4.88 8.98
CA PHE A 228 -6.03 3.85 8.98
C PHE A 228 -6.54 2.47 9.42
N HIS A 229 -7.28 2.40 10.54
CA HIS A 229 -7.86 1.15 11.02
C HIS A 229 -8.98 0.64 10.12
N ALA A 230 -9.81 1.53 9.59
CA ALA A 230 -10.82 1.18 8.60
C ALA A 230 -10.18 0.65 7.31
N HIS A 231 -9.09 1.26 6.84
CA HIS A 231 -8.33 0.80 5.68
C HIS A 231 -7.70 -0.57 5.90
N HIS A 232 -7.02 -0.80 7.04
CA HIS A 232 -6.47 -2.11 7.36
C HIS A 232 -7.55 -3.19 7.44
N ALA A 233 -8.66 -2.90 8.15
CA ALA A 233 -9.78 -3.83 8.23
C ALA A 233 -10.42 -4.10 6.85
N ALA A 234 -10.51 -3.08 5.98
CA ALA A 234 -11.00 -3.22 4.62
C ALA A 234 -10.04 -4.04 3.74
N SER A 235 -8.73 -3.83 3.86
CA SER A 235 -7.71 -4.57 3.12
C SER A 235 -7.69 -6.06 3.51
N ASP A 236 -7.73 -6.37 4.82
CA ASP A 236 -7.83 -7.75 5.31
C ASP A 236 -9.12 -8.44 4.82
N LEU A 237 -10.23 -7.69 4.76
CA LEU A 237 -11.51 -8.21 4.26
C LEU A 237 -11.48 -8.39 2.74
N GLN A 238 -10.84 -7.48 2.00
CA GLN A 238 -10.65 -7.56 0.55
C GLN A 238 -9.90 -8.85 0.18
N GLU A 239 -8.81 -9.18 0.87
CA GLU A 239 -8.08 -10.43 0.60
C GLU A 239 -8.99 -11.67 0.79
N LYS A 240 -9.75 -11.71 1.89
CA LYS A 240 -10.70 -12.81 2.18
C LYS A 240 -11.81 -12.91 1.13
N ILE A 241 -12.32 -11.78 0.65
CA ILE A 241 -13.32 -11.75 -0.42
C ILE A 241 -12.72 -12.28 -1.72
N GLY A 242 -11.49 -11.86 -2.07
CA GLY A 242 -10.77 -12.35 -3.25
C GLY A 242 -10.61 -13.88 -3.24
N GLN A 243 -10.15 -14.44 -2.12
CA GLN A 243 -10.06 -15.90 -1.93
C GLN A 243 -11.43 -16.58 -2.06
N ARG A 244 -12.49 -15.97 -1.52
CA ARG A 244 -13.85 -16.53 -1.63
C ARG A 244 -14.37 -16.51 -3.05
N ILE A 245 -14.15 -15.43 -3.81
CA ILE A 245 -14.51 -15.36 -5.24
C ILE A 245 -13.85 -16.52 -6.00
N ALA A 246 -12.56 -16.78 -5.76
CA ALA A 246 -11.88 -17.93 -6.36
C ALA A 246 -12.51 -19.28 -5.96
N ASN A 247 -12.86 -19.46 -4.68
CA ASN A 247 -13.48 -20.70 -4.18
C ASN A 247 -14.90 -20.94 -4.72
N VAL A 248 -15.66 -19.89 -5.00
CA VAL A 248 -17.03 -19.98 -5.55
C VAL A 248 -17.02 -20.22 -7.08
N ALA A 249 -15.86 -20.07 -7.74
CA ALA A 249 -15.78 -20.06 -9.19
C ALA A 249 -16.33 -21.31 -9.90
N SER A 250 -16.14 -22.51 -9.34
CA SER A 250 -16.70 -23.74 -9.93
C SER A 250 -18.23 -23.73 -9.92
N MET A 251 -18.83 -23.37 -8.77
CA MET A 251 -20.29 -23.28 -8.61
C MET A 251 -20.88 -22.16 -9.45
N ALA A 252 -20.19 -21.02 -9.56
CA ALA A 252 -20.63 -19.87 -10.34
C ALA A 252 -20.68 -20.16 -11.86
N ARG A 253 -19.85 -21.08 -12.36
CA ARG A 253 -19.83 -21.47 -13.78
C ARG A 253 -20.95 -22.46 -14.15
N GLU A 254 -21.70 -22.98 -13.17
CA GLU A 254 -22.84 -23.85 -13.45
C GLU A 254 -24.00 -23.06 -14.09
N PRO A 255 -24.71 -23.61 -15.11
CA PRO A 255 -25.73 -22.85 -15.85
C PRO A 255 -26.89 -22.31 -15.00
N ASP A 256 -27.27 -23.01 -13.93
CA ASP A 256 -28.32 -22.62 -12.98
C ASP A 256 -27.88 -21.47 -12.05
N SER A 257 -26.59 -21.10 -12.04
CA SER A 257 -26.06 -19.93 -11.31
C SER A 257 -26.15 -18.62 -12.07
N SER A 258 -26.56 -18.62 -13.33
CA SER A 258 -26.43 -17.45 -14.21
C SER A 258 -27.09 -16.20 -13.62
N ASP A 259 -28.23 -16.34 -12.96
CA ASP A 259 -28.95 -15.24 -12.32
C ASP A 259 -28.18 -14.70 -11.10
N ALA A 260 -27.66 -15.59 -10.24
CA ALA A 260 -26.84 -15.19 -9.09
C ALA A 260 -25.54 -14.49 -9.52
N VAL A 261 -24.92 -14.92 -10.62
CA VAL A 261 -23.72 -14.28 -11.19
C VAL A 261 -24.04 -12.88 -11.71
N GLU A 262 -25.13 -12.72 -12.48
CA GLU A 262 -25.52 -11.40 -13.00
C GLU A 262 -25.90 -10.44 -11.87
N GLN A 263 -26.61 -10.91 -10.85
CA GLN A 263 -26.91 -10.10 -9.67
C GLN A 263 -25.65 -9.71 -8.89
N THR A 264 -24.66 -10.61 -8.81
CA THR A 264 -23.37 -10.31 -8.17
C THR A 264 -22.60 -9.24 -8.95
N LEU A 265 -22.54 -9.37 -10.28
CA LEU A 265 -21.93 -8.37 -11.17
C LEU A 265 -22.64 -7.02 -11.06
N GLY A 266 -23.98 -7.02 -11.08
CA GLY A 266 -24.78 -5.80 -10.91
C GLY A 266 -24.49 -5.09 -9.59
N TYR A 267 -24.40 -5.84 -8.49
CA TYR A 267 -24.03 -5.28 -7.19
C TYR A 267 -22.60 -4.69 -7.20
N LEU A 268 -21.61 -5.45 -7.67
CA LEU A 268 -20.22 -5.01 -7.73
C LEU A 268 -20.03 -3.80 -8.64
N ARG A 269 -20.73 -3.76 -9.78
CA ARG A 269 -20.75 -2.63 -10.72
C ARG A 269 -21.27 -1.36 -10.05
N GLY A 270 -22.40 -1.47 -9.34
CA GLY A 270 -22.97 -0.35 -8.59
C GLY A 270 -22.04 0.18 -7.49
N GLU A 271 -21.48 -0.71 -6.66
CA GLU A 271 -20.55 -0.29 -5.60
C GLU A 271 -19.23 0.26 -6.15
N MET A 272 -18.65 -0.34 -7.20
CA MET A 272 -17.43 0.13 -7.86
C MET A 272 -17.59 1.54 -8.43
N LEU A 273 -18.72 1.84 -9.08
CA LEU A 273 -18.98 3.15 -9.68
C LEU A 273 -19.35 4.21 -8.64
N ALA A 274 -20.00 3.81 -7.54
CA ALA A 274 -20.34 4.69 -6.42
C ALA A 274 -19.17 4.93 -5.47
N GLU A 275 -18.07 4.17 -5.58
CA GLU A 275 -16.91 4.30 -4.71
C GLU A 275 -16.15 5.61 -4.98
N THR A 276 -16.03 6.43 -3.95
CA THR A 276 -15.32 7.72 -3.98
C THR A 276 -13.93 7.67 -3.34
N ASN A 277 -13.55 6.52 -2.78
CA ASN A 277 -12.25 6.31 -2.14
C ASN A 277 -11.17 5.97 -3.18
N GLU A 278 -9.96 6.49 -3.00
CA GLU A 278 -8.77 6.23 -3.84
C GLU A 278 -8.28 4.77 -3.79
N ASN A 279 -8.78 3.96 -2.84
CA ASN A 279 -8.35 2.57 -2.68
C ASN A 279 -9.05 1.59 -3.64
N HIS A 280 -10.20 1.97 -4.22
CA HIS A 280 -10.93 1.20 -5.24
C HIS A 280 -11.17 -0.28 -4.87
N TYR A 281 -11.66 -0.57 -3.65
CA TYR A 281 -11.79 -1.92 -3.13
C TYR A 281 -12.67 -2.83 -4.00
N PHE A 282 -13.75 -2.27 -4.56
CA PHE A 282 -14.73 -3.06 -5.32
C PHE A 282 -14.28 -3.37 -6.75
N MET A 283 -13.42 -2.53 -7.33
CA MET A 283 -12.92 -2.69 -8.69
C MET A 283 -12.16 -4.01 -8.87
N TYR A 284 -11.30 -4.36 -7.93
CA TYR A 284 -10.56 -5.62 -7.97
C TYR A 284 -11.48 -6.84 -7.87
N HIS A 285 -12.54 -6.77 -7.05
CA HIS A 285 -13.53 -7.83 -6.94
C HIS A 285 -14.34 -8.00 -8.21
N TYR A 286 -14.76 -6.89 -8.82
CA TYR A 286 -15.45 -6.88 -10.11
C TYR A 286 -14.62 -7.59 -11.18
N PHE A 287 -13.33 -7.23 -11.31
CA PHE A 287 -12.45 -7.88 -12.28
C PHE A 287 -12.14 -9.34 -11.95
N ASN A 288 -12.05 -9.71 -10.67
CA ASN A 288 -11.86 -11.10 -10.24
C ASN A 288 -13.09 -11.97 -10.58
N VAL A 289 -14.31 -11.45 -10.43
CA VAL A 289 -15.53 -12.15 -10.86
C VAL A 289 -15.55 -12.36 -12.37
N TRP A 290 -15.21 -11.32 -13.15
CA TRP A 290 -15.09 -11.44 -14.60
C TRP A 290 -14.07 -12.52 -15.01
N SER A 291 -12.86 -12.46 -14.46
CA SER A 291 -11.79 -13.39 -14.81
C SER A 291 -12.00 -14.82 -14.30
N SER A 292 -12.60 -14.98 -13.13
CA SER A 292 -12.75 -16.29 -12.49
C SER A 292 -14.06 -16.98 -12.83
N TRP A 293 -15.15 -16.24 -13.05
CA TRP A 293 -16.49 -16.81 -13.24
C TRP A 293 -16.94 -16.67 -14.68
N VAL A 294 -16.95 -15.43 -15.20
CA VAL A 294 -17.57 -15.12 -16.48
C VAL A 294 -16.72 -15.66 -17.64
N LEU A 295 -15.49 -15.17 -17.81
CA LEU A 295 -14.65 -15.52 -18.97
C LEU A 295 -14.49 -17.04 -19.17
N PRO A 296 -14.21 -17.86 -18.13
CA PRO A 296 -14.08 -19.31 -18.30
C PRO A 296 -15.42 -20.04 -18.52
N GLY A 297 -16.55 -19.41 -18.16
CA GLY A 297 -17.89 -19.97 -18.31
C GLY A 297 -18.60 -19.59 -19.61
N LEU A 298 -18.03 -18.68 -20.41
CA LEU A 298 -18.65 -18.19 -21.63
C LEU A 298 -18.63 -19.25 -22.76
N PRO A 299 -19.72 -19.36 -23.54
CA PRO A 299 -19.70 -20.09 -24.80
C PRO A 299 -18.63 -19.56 -25.77
N VAL A 300 -18.03 -20.46 -26.55
CA VAL A 300 -17.05 -20.09 -27.57
C VAL A 300 -17.69 -19.11 -28.56
N GLY A 301 -17.05 -17.95 -28.76
CA GLY A 301 -17.51 -16.92 -29.70
C GLY A 301 -18.54 -15.93 -29.15
N SER A 302 -18.97 -16.04 -27.89
CA SER A 302 -19.91 -15.07 -27.29
C SER A 302 -19.25 -13.90 -26.56
N LEU A 303 -17.92 -13.93 -26.41
CA LEU A 303 -17.15 -12.96 -25.61
C LEU A 303 -17.45 -11.50 -26.00
N GLU A 304 -17.44 -11.19 -27.30
CA GLU A 304 -17.65 -9.84 -27.79
C GLU A 304 -19.02 -9.29 -27.38
N SER A 305 -20.09 -10.07 -27.61
CA SER A 305 -21.46 -9.68 -27.26
C SER A 305 -21.66 -9.49 -25.75
N PHE A 306 -21.04 -10.34 -24.92
CA PHE A 306 -21.14 -10.20 -23.46
C PHE A 306 -20.38 -8.97 -22.94
N CYS A 307 -19.19 -8.70 -23.47
CA CYS A 307 -18.44 -7.50 -23.13
C CYS A 307 -19.12 -6.22 -23.61
N ASP A 308 -19.73 -6.21 -24.81
CA ASP A 308 -20.49 -5.07 -25.31
C ASP A 308 -21.75 -4.81 -24.47
N GLY A 309 -22.46 -5.87 -24.08
CA GLY A 309 -23.59 -5.77 -23.15
C GLY A 309 -23.18 -5.25 -21.77
N GLU A 310 -22.00 -5.65 -21.29
CA GLU A 310 -21.47 -5.13 -20.02
C GLU A 310 -21.04 -3.66 -20.12
N LEU A 311 -20.38 -3.26 -21.21
CA LEU A 311 -20.05 -1.86 -21.47
C LEU A 311 -21.29 -0.97 -21.42
N PHE A 312 -22.38 -1.40 -22.05
CA PHE A 312 -23.67 -0.70 -21.98
C PHE A 312 -24.19 -0.59 -20.54
N ARG A 313 -24.18 -1.68 -19.78
CA ARG A 313 -24.65 -1.66 -18.37
C ARG A 313 -23.78 -0.80 -17.46
N ILE A 314 -22.47 -0.78 -17.67
CA ILE A 314 -21.54 0.09 -16.94
C ILE A 314 -21.90 1.56 -17.22
N GLU A 315 -22.09 1.93 -18.48
CA GLU A 315 -22.45 3.30 -18.87
C GLU A 315 -23.82 3.72 -18.34
N GLU A 316 -24.83 2.85 -18.43
CA GLU A 316 -26.16 3.08 -17.89
C GLU A 316 -26.12 3.32 -16.37
N THR A 317 -25.39 2.46 -15.63
CA THR A 317 -25.24 2.58 -14.18
C THR A 317 -24.48 3.86 -13.82
N ALA A 318 -23.44 4.20 -14.58
CA ALA A 318 -22.64 5.39 -14.35
C ALA A 318 -23.43 6.69 -14.61
N ASN A 319 -24.34 6.70 -15.58
CA ASN A 319 -25.21 7.85 -15.85
C ASN A 319 -26.24 8.10 -14.75
N GLY A 320 -26.65 7.06 -14.03
CA GLY A 320 -27.57 7.15 -12.89
C GLY A 320 -26.91 7.55 -11.57
N LEU A 321 -25.58 7.63 -11.53
CA LEU A 321 -24.79 7.92 -10.34
C LEU A 321 -23.91 9.15 -10.56
N ASP A 322 -23.55 9.86 -9.49
CA ASP A 322 -22.43 10.82 -9.52
C ASP A 322 -21.12 10.03 -9.45
N SER A 323 -20.84 9.27 -10.52
CA SER A 323 -19.79 8.25 -10.56
C SER A 323 -18.40 8.86 -10.69
N SER A 324 -17.39 8.19 -10.12
CA SER A 324 -16.01 8.58 -10.37
C SER A 324 -15.64 8.24 -11.83
N GLY A 325 -15.29 9.26 -12.62
CA GLY A 325 -14.88 9.08 -14.02
C GLY A 325 -13.71 8.09 -14.17
N PHE A 326 -12.89 7.94 -13.13
CA PHE A 326 -11.85 6.93 -13.04
C PHE A 326 -12.40 5.50 -13.05
N ALA A 327 -13.36 5.15 -12.17
CA ALA A 327 -13.88 3.79 -12.08
C ALA A 327 -14.55 3.35 -13.38
N LEU A 328 -15.32 4.25 -13.99
CA LEU A 328 -15.91 4.05 -15.32
C LEU A 328 -14.82 3.77 -16.37
N ALA A 329 -13.79 4.62 -16.44
CA ALA A 329 -12.74 4.48 -17.43
C ALA A 329 -11.97 3.16 -17.28
N MET A 330 -11.62 2.77 -16.05
CA MET A 330 -10.90 1.53 -15.79
C MET A 330 -11.73 0.29 -16.10
N ALA A 331 -13.03 0.30 -15.78
CA ALA A 331 -13.92 -0.80 -16.13
C ALA A 331 -14.03 -0.99 -17.66
N GLN A 332 -14.16 0.12 -18.41
CA GLN A 332 -14.15 0.10 -19.87
C GLN A 332 -12.83 -0.43 -20.45
N VAL A 333 -11.69 0.01 -19.91
CA VAL A 333 -10.35 -0.51 -20.29
C VAL A 333 -10.28 -2.02 -20.07
N GLY A 334 -10.75 -2.52 -18.93
CA GLY A 334 -10.77 -3.95 -18.64
C GLY A 334 -11.64 -4.75 -19.61
N MET A 335 -12.81 -4.24 -20.00
CA MET A 335 -13.65 -4.90 -21.02
C MET A 335 -12.98 -4.93 -22.39
N ARG A 336 -12.34 -3.83 -22.80
CA ARG A 336 -11.61 -3.78 -24.09
C ARG A 336 -10.39 -4.69 -24.11
N LEU A 337 -9.70 -4.84 -22.98
CA LEU A 337 -8.64 -5.84 -22.81
C LEU A 337 -9.18 -7.25 -23.05
N PHE A 338 -10.35 -7.59 -22.50
CA PHE A 338 -10.96 -8.91 -22.72
C PHE A 338 -11.38 -9.11 -24.18
N GLN A 339 -11.84 -8.07 -24.87
CA GLN A 339 -12.18 -8.12 -26.30
C GLN A 339 -10.96 -8.11 -27.25
N ALA A 340 -9.73 -8.07 -26.73
CA ALA A 340 -8.51 -7.86 -27.53
C ALA A 340 -8.49 -6.55 -28.34
N ARG A 341 -9.25 -5.53 -27.91
CA ARG A 341 -9.23 -4.17 -28.48
C ARG A 341 -8.21 -3.31 -27.73
N ASP A 342 -6.95 -3.76 -27.78
CA ASP A 342 -5.86 -3.20 -26.96
C ASP A 342 -5.55 -1.73 -27.31
N GLU A 343 -5.60 -1.35 -28.59
CA GLU A 343 -5.33 0.03 -29.03
C GLU A 343 -6.33 1.03 -28.44
N ASP A 344 -7.61 0.67 -28.40
CA ASP A 344 -8.66 1.50 -27.81
C ASP A 344 -8.52 1.60 -26.29
N ALA A 345 -8.03 0.54 -25.64
CA ALA A 345 -7.72 0.54 -24.23
C ALA A 345 -6.53 1.47 -23.92
N TRP A 346 -5.43 1.37 -24.67
CA TRP A 346 -4.26 2.23 -24.51
C TRP A 346 -4.56 3.70 -24.77
N LYS A 347 -5.38 3.99 -25.79
CA LYS A 347 -5.82 5.36 -26.09
C LYS A 347 -6.58 5.97 -24.93
N GLN A 348 -7.43 5.20 -24.25
CA GLN A 348 -8.16 5.67 -23.08
C GLN A 348 -7.23 5.85 -21.86
N LEU A 349 -6.28 4.94 -21.64
CA LEU A 349 -5.30 5.05 -20.55
C LEU A 349 -4.37 6.26 -20.71
N ASN A 350 -4.00 6.58 -21.95
CA ASN A 350 -3.11 7.69 -22.30
C ASN A 350 -3.83 9.02 -22.56
N ASP A 351 -5.18 9.06 -22.49
CA ASP A 351 -5.91 10.31 -22.66
C ASP A 351 -5.65 11.24 -21.47
N GLY A 352 -4.95 12.35 -21.73
CA GLY A 352 -4.55 13.34 -20.73
C GLY A 352 -5.70 13.96 -19.92
N LYS A 353 -6.95 13.87 -20.42
CA LYS A 353 -8.14 14.29 -19.68
C LYS A 353 -8.55 13.29 -18.59
N ASN A 354 -8.17 12.03 -18.76
CA ASN A 354 -8.37 10.90 -17.85
C ASN A 354 -7.04 10.39 -17.29
N SER A 355 -5.98 11.22 -17.29
CA SER A 355 -4.73 10.94 -16.55
C SER A 355 -4.97 11.07 -15.05
N PHE A 356 -5.90 10.25 -14.56
CA PHE A 356 -6.00 9.90 -13.17
C PHE A 356 -4.70 9.20 -12.77
N ASP A 357 -4.35 9.33 -11.50
CA ASP A 357 -3.24 8.58 -10.95
C ASP A 357 -3.68 7.10 -10.90
N ILE A 358 -3.41 6.30 -11.94
CA ILE A 358 -3.84 4.90 -12.08
C ILE A 358 -3.02 3.99 -11.16
N PRO A 359 -3.62 3.21 -10.23
CA PRO A 359 -2.87 2.39 -9.28
C PRO A 359 -1.98 1.37 -9.99
N HIS A 360 -0.72 1.26 -9.54
CA HIS A 360 0.22 0.30 -10.13
C HIS A 360 -0.29 -1.15 -10.05
N ASP A 361 -0.97 -1.52 -8.97
CA ASP A 361 -1.58 -2.85 -8.80
C ASP A 361 -2.61 -3.17 -9.89
N LEU A 362 -3.35 -2.15 -10.37
CA LEU A 362 -4.31 -2.30 -11.45
C LEU A 362 -3.64 -2.48 -12.82
N LEU A 363 -2.54 -1.76 -13.06
CA LEU A 363 -1.72 -1.97 -14.26
C LEU A 363 -1.10 -3.38 -14.26
N LEU A 364 -0.58 -3.81 -13.11
CA LEU A 364 -0.05 -5.16 -12.93
C LEU A 364 -1.14 -6.24 -13.04
N TYR A 365 -2.37 -5.95 -12.63
CA TYR A 365 -3.51 -6.86 -12.83
C TYR A 365 -3.73 -7.15 -14.32
N PHE A 366 -3.74 -6.15 -15.20
CA PHE A 366 -3.90 -6.38 -16.64
C PHE A 366 -2.77 -7.24 -17.22
N LEU A 367 -1.53 -7.01 -16.78
CA LEU A 367 -0.37 -7.82 -17.18
C LEU A 367 -0.50 -9.28 -16.69
N SER A 368 -0.93 -9.46 -15.44
CA SER A 368 -1.17 -10.79 -14.86
C SER A 368 -2.22 -11.58 -15.65
N ARG A 369 -3.26 -10.90 -16.15
CA ARG A 369 -4.32 -11.52 -16.96
C ARG A 369 -3.80 -11.99 -18.32
N LEU A 370 -3.00 -11.17 -19.01
CA LEU A 370 -2.37 -11.56 -20.27
C LEU A 370 -1.40 -12.73 -20.10
N ALA A 371 -0.65 -12.75 -18.99
CA ALA A 371 0.24 -13.85 -18.64
C ALA A 371 -0.55 -15.15 -18.37
N LEU A 372 -1.68 -15.08 -17.65
CA LEU A 372 -2.55 -16.24 -17.40
C LEU A 372 -3.22 -16.79 -18.66
N SER A 373 -3.51 -15.94 -19.63
CA SER A 373 -4.05 -16.36 -20.94
C SER A 373 -2.96 -16.76 -21.94
N GLU A 374 -1.68 -16.72 -21.56
CA GLU A 374 -0.51 -17.00 -22.41
C GLU A 374 -0.44 -16.14 -23.70
N GLU A 375 -0.97 -14.93 -23.66
CA GLU A 375 -1.04 -14.03 -24.81
C GLU A 375 0.23 -13.15 -24.93
N TRP A 376 1.39 -13.80 -25.11
CA TRP A 376 2.71 -13.18 -24.96
C TRP A 376 2.99 -11.99 -25.89
N ASN A 377 2.51 -12.04 -27.15
CA ASN A 377 2.67 -10.92 -28.09
C ASN A 377 1.91 -9.67 -27.62
N ARG A 378 0.67 -9.85 -27.15
CA ARG A 378 -0.12 -8.77 -26.58
C ARG A 378 0.50 -8.27 -25.29
N MET A 379 1.02 -9.17 -24.45
CA MET A 379 1.70 -8.83 -23.21
C MET A 379 2.92 -7.92 -23.45
N ALA A 380 3.78 -8.22 -24.43
CA ALA A 380 4.92 -7.37 -24.78
C ALA A 380 4.49 -5.96 -25.25
N ALA A 381 3.41 -5.87 -26.02
CA ALA A 381 2.85 -4.60 -26.45
C ALA A 381 2.30 -3.80 -25.25
N TRP A 382 1.52 -4.44 -24.38
CA TRP A 382 1.00 -3.83 -23.15
C TRP A 382 2.12 -3.36 -22.21
N LEU A 383 3.16 -4.18 -22.00
CA LEU A 383 4.31 -3.79 -21.18
C LEU A 383 4.96 -2.51 -21.69
N THR A 384 5.06 -2.33 -23.02
CA THR A 384 5.60 -1.12 -23.63
C THR A 384 4.72 0.10 -23.33
N GLN A 385 3.39 -0.05 -23.45
CA GLN A 385 2.44 1.05 -23.25
C GLN A 385 2.23 1.43 -21.78
N VAL A 386 2.45 0.49 -20.86
CA VAL A 386 2.33 0.71 -19.41
C VAL A 386 3.54 1.47 -18.84
N ALA A 387 4.70 1.44 -19.50
CA ALA A 387 5.93 2.04 -18.97
C ALA A 387 5.77 3.55 -18.63
N PRO A 388 5.23 4.41 -19.50
CA PRO A 388 5.06 5.84 -19.18
C PRO A 388 4.14 6.09 -17.98
N LEU A 389 3.14 5.22 -17.77
CA LEU A 389 2.18 5.32 -16.67
C LEU A 389 2.81 4.97 -15.30
N LEU A 390 3.86 4.16 -15.29
CA LEU A 390 4.60 3.79 -14.09
C LEU A 390 5.64 4.86 -13.69
N ALA A 391 6.07 5.73 -14.61
CA ALA A 391 7.12 6.72 -14.36
C ALA A 391 6.74 7.78 -13.31
N GLY A 392 5.44 8.04 -13.12
CA GLY A 392 4.94 9.07 -12.18
C GLY A 392 4.78 8.62 -10.73
N ARG A 393 5.03 7.35 -10.38
CA ARG A 393 4.57 6.72 -9.12
C ARG A 393 5.70 6.14 -8.26
N ARG A 394 5.37 5.83 -7.00
CA ARG A 394 6.25 5.21 -5.99
C ARG A 394 6.88 3.90 -6.52
N HIS A 395 8.14 3.66 -6.15
CA HIS A 395 9.05 2.62 -6.66
C HIS A 395 8.57 1.15 -6.63
N ASN A 396 7.46 0.83 -5.95
CA ASN A 396 7.10 -0.56 -5.63
C ASN A 396 6.65 -1.40 -6.84
N GLY A 397 6.15 -0.77 -7.91
CA GLY A 397 5.62 -1.48 -9.08
C GLY A 397 6.67 -1.94 -10.11
N ILE A 398 7.91 -1.45 -10.03
CA ILE A 398 8.90 -1.64 -11.10
C ILE A 398 9.47 -3.06 -11.12
N ARG A 399 9.66 -3.66 -9.94
CA ARG A 399 10.20 -5.03 -9.86
C ARG A 399 9.21 -6.07 -10.43
N PRO A 400 7.92 -6.11 -10.00
CA PRO A 400 6.95 -6.99 -10.65
C PRO A 400 6.81 -6.73 -12.16
N TYR A 401 6.87 -5.45 -12.58
CA TYR A 401 6.85 -5.09 -14.00
C TYR A 401 8.04 -5.71 -14.78
N SER A 402 9.24 -5.73 -14.21
CA SER A 402 10.40 -6.37 -14.83
C SER A 402 10.30 -7.88 -14.88
N GLU A 403 9.70 -8.52 -13.88
CA GLU A 403 9.46 -9.96 -13.87
C GLU A 403 8.50 -10.37 -15.00
N TYR A 404 7.49 -9.55 -15.28
CA TYR A 404 6.60 -9.75 -16.43
C TYR A 404 7.31 -9.58 -17.77
N TRP A 405 8.26 -8.64 -17.89
CA TRP A 405 9.13 -8.58 -19.06
C TRP A 405 9.99 -9.83 -19.22
N GLU A 406 10.63 -10.31 -18.16
CA GLU A 406 11.41 -11.55 -18.21
C GLU A 406 10.56 -12.74 -18.63
N LEU A 407 9.33 -12.83 -18.13
CA LEU A 407 8.37 -13.85 -18.54
C LEU A 407 8.03 -13.73 -20.03
N ALA A 408 7.67 -12.53 -20.51
CA ALA A 408 7.33 -12.30 -21.91
C ALA A 408 8.50 -12.64 -22.86
N ILE A 409 9.73 -12.27 -22.49
CA ILE A 409 10.94 -12.51 -23.31
C ILE A 409 11.27 -14.00 -23.46
N ARG A 410 10.87 -14.86 -22.51
CA ARG A 410 11.03 -16.32 -22.66
C ARG A 410 10.21 -16.87 -23.82
N HIS A 411 9.10 -16.23 -24.16
CA HIS A 411 8.17 -16.65 -25.21
C HIS A 411 8.25 -15.79 -26.48
N VAL A 412 8.64 -14.52 -26.37
CA VAL A 412 8.80 -13.56 -27.48
C VAL A 412 10.18 -12.88 -27.36
N PRO A 413 11.28 -13.57 -27.72
CA PRO A 413 12.63 -13.02 -27.61
C PRO A 413 12.84 -11.75 -28.44
N GLU A 414 12.10 -11.59 -29.53
CA GLU A 414 12.17 -10.43 -30.43
C GLU A 414 11.74 -9.12 -29.75
N ALA A 415 11.04 -9.19 -28.61
CA ALA A 415 10.61 -8.04 -27.84
C ALA A 415 11.69 -7.48 -26.89
N GLU A 416 12.90 -8.07 -26.86
CA GLU A 416 13.99 -7.64 -25.97
C GLU A 416 14.41 -6.17 -26.16
N PRO A 417 14.51 -5.62 -27.38
CA PRO A 417 14.80 -4.19 -27.56
C PRO A 417 13.75 -3.28 -26.91
N GLN A 418 12.47 -3.65 -26.97
CA GLN A 418 11.35 -2.92 -26.38
C GLN A 418 11.44 -2.92 -24.85
N MET A 419 11.81 -4.06 -24.25
CA MET A 419 12.07 -4.18 -22.81
C MET A 419 13.13 -3.17 -22.36
N TRP A 420 14.26 -3.10 -23.06
CA TRP A 420 15.34 -2.18 -22.71
C TRP A 420 14.91 -0.72 -22.85
N ASN A 421 14.21 -0.36 -23.92
CA ASN A 421 13.68 0.99 -24.11
C ASN A 421 12.70 1.38 -22.99
N ALA A 422 11.83 0.45 -22.59
CA ALA A 422 10.87 0.66 -21.51
C ALA A 422 11.59 0.88 -20.16
N LEU A 423 12.55 0.03 -19.79
CA LEU A 423 13.32 0.18 -18.56
C LEU A 423 14.14 1.48 -18.55
N VAL A 424 14.73 1.87 -19.67
CA VAL A 424 15.45 3.16 -19.79
C VAL A 424 14.50 4.34 -19.61
N SER A 425 13.30 4.29 -20.19
CA SER A 425 12.29 5.35 -20.02
C SER A 425 11.82 5.53 -18.58
N LEU A 426 11.99 4.50 -17.74
CA LEU A 426 11.64 4.49 -16.32
C LEU A 426 12.77 4.95 -15.39
N LEU A 427 13.94 5.32 -15.93
CA LEU A 427 15.03 5.86 -15.11
C LEU A 427 14.62 7.22 -14.49
N PRO A 428 15.05 7.51 -13.24
CA PRO A 428 16.00 6.76 -12.42
C PRO A 428 15.36 5.63 -11.60
N HIS A 429 14.03 5.49 -11.59
CA HIS A 429 13.32 4.57 -10.69
C HIS A 429 13.60 3.10 -10.99
N SER A 430 13.85 2.76 -12.26
CA SER A 430 14.21 1.40 -12.72
C SER A 430 15.69 1.05 -12.60
N ARG A 431 16.53 1.94 -12.08
CA ARG A 431 18.00 1.80 -12.11
C ARG A 431 18.49 0.46 -11.55
N THR A 432 18.06 0.12 -10.33
CA THR A 432 18.52 -1.11 -9.65
C THR A 432 18.18 -2.35 -10.48
N VAL A 433 16.95 -2.42 -10.98
CA VAL A 433 16.47 -3.54 -11.82
C VAL A 433 17.23 -3.59 -13.15
N TYR A 434 17.42 -2.44 -13.79
CA TYR A 434 18.15 -2.35 -15.05
C TYR A 434 19.61 -2.80 -14.90
N GLU A 435 20.31 -2.38 -13.84
CA GLU A 435 21.66 -2.83 -13.50
C GLU A 435 21.72 -4.36 -13.27
N GLU A 436 20.79 -4.91 -12.49
CA GLU A 436 20.69 -6.36 -12.21
C GLU A 436 20.47 -7.16 -13.49
N MET A 437 19.55 -6.74 -14.36
CA MET A 437 19.23 -7.43 -15.61
C MET A 437 20.38 -7.39 -16.62
N LEU A 438 21.08 -6.26 -16.74
CA LEU A 438 22.25 -6.15 -17.61
C LEU A 438 23.37 -7.11 -17.17
N MET A 439 23.61 -7.21 -15.86
CA MET A 439 24.58 -8.13 -15.28
C MET A 439 24.18 -9.59 -15.52
N ALA A 440 22.91 -9.94 -15.28
CA ALA A 440 22.40 -11.30 -15.44
C ALA A 440 22.50 -11.80 -16.90
N ARG A 441 22.30 -10.91 -17.87
CA ARG A 441 22.36 -11.21 -19.32
C ARG A 441 23.76 -11.06 -19.92
N GLY A 442 24.75 -10.64 -19.13
CA GLY A 442 26.12 -10.44 -19.59
C GLY A 442 26.31 -9.25 -20.55
N SER A 443 25.44 -8.25 -20.47
CA SER A 443 25.50 -7.01 -21.25
C SER A 443 26.52 -6.02 -20.67
N TRP A 444 27.79 -6.45 -20.58
CA TRP A 444 28.86 -5.75 -19.84
C TRP A 444 29.15 -4.35 -20.37
N GLU A 445 29.11 -4.16 -21.70
CA GLU A 445 29.33 -2.85 -22.34
C GLU A 445 28.28 -1.83 -21.91
N ARG A 446 26.99 -2.17 -22.05
CA ARG A 446 25.87 -1.30 -21.65
C ARG A 446 25.85 -1.01 -20.16
N TRP A 447 26.20 -2.01 -19.34
CA TRP A 447 26.33 -1.82 -17.89
C TRP A 447 27.42 -0.80 -17.57
N MET A 448 28.56 -0.88 -18.26
CA MET A 448 29.63 0.08 -18.10
C MET A 448 29.25 1.48 -18.60
N ASP A 449 28.62 1.58 -19.76
CA ASP A 449 28.18 2.86 -20.33
C ASP A 449 27.20 3.60 -19.41
N LEU A 450 26.32 2.87 -18.72
CA LEU A 450 25.45 3.41 -17.68
C LEU A 450 26.27 4.02 -16.53
N HIS A 451 27.23 3.28 -15.97
CA HIS A 451 28.03 3.77 -14.85
C HIS A 451 28.98 4.91 -15.23
N LEU A 452 29.49 4.94 -16.45
CA LEU A 452 30.25 6.05 -16.99
C LEU A 452 29.38 7.31 -17.13
N SER A 453 28.14 7.14 -17.60
CA SER A 453 27.18 8.24 -17.77
C SER A 453 26.67 8.79 -16.42
N LEU A 454 26.66 7.97 -15.38
CA LEU A 454 26.32 8.34 -14.01
C LEU A 454 27.52 8.85 -13.19
N ASP A 455 28.71 9.00 -13.81
CA ASP A 455 29.95 9.38 -13.13
C ASP A 455 30.28 8.52 -11.89
N SER A 456 29.91 7.23 -11.93
CA SER A 456 30.12 6.32 -10.79
C SER A 456 31.62 6.19 -10.45
N ASP A 457 31.95 6.00 -9.17
CA ASP A 457 33.33 5.79 -8.74
C ASP A 457 33.65 4.29 -8.63
N PRO A 458 34.76 3.79 -9.21
CA PRO A 458 35.19 2.40 -9.03
C PRO A 458 35.40 1.98 -7.56
N MET A 459 35.59 2.94 -6.65
CA MET A 459 35.71 2.70 -5.21
C MET A 459 34.38 2.43 -4.52
N ASP A 460 33.24 2.80 -5.12
CA ASP A 460 31.90 2.54 -4.58
C ASP A 460 31.48 1.07 -4.73
N PHE A 461 32.16 0.33 -5.62
CA PHE A 461 31.88 -1.07 -5.92
C PHE A 461 32.73 -2.02 -5.08
N ARG A 462 32.13 -3.12 -4.64
CA ARG A 462 32.88 -4.22 -4.04
C ARG A 462 33.63 -4.98 -5.12
N VAL A 463 34.71 -5.66 -4.72
CA VAL A 463 35.48 -6.53 -5.63
C VAL A 463 34.60 -7.62 -6.25
N THR A 464 33.60 -8.10 -5.50
CA THR A 464 32.61 -9.09 -5.97
C THR A 464 31.75 -8.57 -7.12
N ASP A 465 31.45 -7.28 -7.14
CA ASP A 465 30.51 -6.69 -8.08
C ASP A 465 31.18 -6.51 -9.46
N LEU A 466 32.47 -6.20 -9.46
CA LEU A 466 33.28 -6.06 -10.70
C LEU A 466 33.93 -7.36 -11.16
N ALA A 467 33.97 -8.40 -10.32
CA ALA A 467 34.58 -9.69 -10.67
C ALA A 467 34.01 -10.35 -11.94
N PRO A 468 32.69 -10.32 -12.21
CA PRO A 468 32.13 -10.82 -13.47
C PRO A 468 32.66 -10.07 -14.70
N LEU A 469 32.78 -8.73 -14.62
CA LEU A 469 33.32 -7.91 -15.71
C LEU A 469 34.81 -8.21 -15.91
N GLU A 470 35.59 -8.28 -14.82
CA GLU A 470 37.00 -8.63 -14.92
C GLU A 470 37.20 -10.00 -15.59
N LYS A 471 36.32 -10.96 -15.33
CA LYS A 471 36.40 -12.32 -15.90
C LYS A 471 35.98 -12.38 -17.36
N ASN A 472 34.83 -11.79 -17.70
CA ASN A 472 34.16 -12.01 -18.98
C ASN A 472 34.45 -10.92 -20.02
N ALA A 473 34.62 -9.66 -19.59
CA ALA A 473 34.87 -8.51 -20.47
C ALA A 473 35.83 -7.48 -19.82
N PRO A 474 37.09 -7.86 -19.53
CA PRO A 474 38.04 -6.97 -18.84
C PRO A 474 38.35 -5.66 -19.57
N GLU A 475 38.13 -5.60 -20.89
CA GLU A 475 38.30 -4.42 -21.73
C GLU A 475 37.36 -3.27 -21.37
N VAL A 476 36.12 -3.55 -20.96
CA VAL A 476 35.13 -2.49 -20.64
C VAL A 476 35.51 -1.73 -19.38
N LEU A 477 36.31 -2.33 -18.48
CA LEU A 477 36.77 -1.68 -17.26
C LEU A 477 37.87 -0.64 -17.50
N LEU A 478 38.55 -0.67 -18.66
CA LEU A 478 39.63 0.28 -18.97
C LEU A 478 39.19 1.75 -18.90
N PRO A 479 38.14 2.20 -19.64
CA PRO A 479 37.68 3.59 -19.58
C PRO A 479 37.27 3.99 -18.16
N PHE A 480 36.61 3.09 -17.42
CA PHE A 480 36.12 3.34 -16.07
C PHE A 480 37.25 3.71 -15.10
N TYR A 481 38.31 2.90 -15.09
CA TYR A 481 39.46 3.17 -14.24
C TYR A 481 40.29 4.36 -14.74
N HIS A 482 40.48 4.54 -16.06
CA HIS A 482 41.22 5.68 -16.60
C HIS A 482 40.58 7.02 -16.25
N GLN A 483 39.27 7.15 -16.46
CA GLN A 483 38.53 8.37 -16.11
C GLN A 483 38.59 8.64 -14.61
N ALA A 484 38.40 7.62 -13.77
CA ALA A 484 38.50 7.76 -12.32
C ALA A 484 39.89 8.23 -11.86
N VAL A 485 40.97 7.68 -12.43
CA VAL A 485 42.34 8.13 -12.12
C VAL A 485 42.50 9.63 -12.40
N GLU A 486 42.09 10.09 -13.58
CA GLU A 486 42.17 11.50 -13.94
C GLU A 486 41.33 12.38 -12.98
N ARG A 487 40.10 11.96 -12.64
CA ARG A 487 39.26 12.65 -11.64
C ARG A 487 39.97 12.80 -10.30
N TYR A 488 40.58 11.74 -9.78
CA TYR A 488 41.32 11.79 -8.50
C TYR A 488 42.58 12.67 -8.57
N VAL A 489 43.27 12.72 -9.71
CA VAL A 489 44.43 13.60 -9.89
C VAL A 489 44.02 15.07 -9.88
N LEU A 490 42.87 15.39 -10.48
CA LEU A 490 42.32 16.75 -10.51
C LEU A 490 41.94 17.30 -9.13
N LEU A 491 41.62 16.45 -8.15
CA LEU A 491 41.31 16.86 -6.77
C LEU A 491 42.51 17.41 -5.98
N LYS A 492 43.74 17.27 -6.51
CA LYS A 492 44.98 17.91 -6.02
C LYS A 492 45.24 17.79 -4.51
N ASN A 493 44.91 16.65 -3.91
CA ASN A 493 45.21 16.36 -2.52
C ASN A 493 45.92 15.00 -2.38
N ARG A 494 46.64 14.81 -1.27
CA ARG A 494 47.50 13.64 -1.08
C ARG A 494 46.72 12.33 -0.99
N ASP A 495 45.53 12.33 -0.39
CA ASP A 495 44.74 11.11 -0.25
C ASP A 495 44.10 10.68 -1.56
N SER A 496 43.64 11.62 -2.38
CA SER A 496 43.21 11.38 -3.76
C SER A 496 44.34 10.82 -4.62
N TYR A 497 45.58 11.29 -4.46
CA TYR A 497 46.74 10.70 -5.15
C TYR A 497 46.99 9.24 -4.74
N LYS A 498 46.87 8.89 -3.46
CA LYS A 498 46.95 7.49 -3.01
C LYS A 498 45.85 6.64 -3.65
N THR A 499 44.64 7.17 -3.81
CA THR A 499 43.53 6.47 -4.49
C THR A 499 43.81 6.31 -5.98
N ALA A 500 44.29 7.35 -6.67
CA ALA A 500 44.72 7.28 -8.07
C ALA A 500 45.79 6.19 -8.28
N VAL A 501 46.79 6.10 -7.40
CA VAL A 501 47.83 5.04 -7.44
C VAL A 501 47.23 3.65 -7.25
N ARG A 502 46.24 3.50 -6.36
CA ARG A 502 45.53 2.22 -6.18
C ARG A 502 44.77 1.81 -7.45
N LEU A 503 44.09 2.74 -8.11
CA LEU A 503 43.38 2.49 -9.37
C LEU A 503 44.36 2.20 -10.53
N LEU A 504 45.49 2.92 -10.62
CA LEU A 504 46.55 2.64 -11.60
C LEU A 504 47.13 1.23 -11.46
N LYS A 505 47.30 0.73 -10.22
CA LYS A 505 47.71 -0.68 -10.00
C LYS A 505 46.67 -1.67 -10.52
N ARG A 506 45.37 -1.36 -10.39
CA ARG A 506 44.30 -2.20 -10.97
C ARG A 506 44.35 -2.16 -12.50
N LEU A 507 44.52 -0.99 -13.11
CA LEU A 507 44.73 -0.85 -14.56
C LEU A 507 45.92 -1.67 -15.05
N ALA A 508 47.08 -1.61 -14.38
CA ALA A 508 48.25 -2.39 -14.74
C ALA A 508 47.95 -3.90 -14.81
N LYS A 509 47.19 -4.42 -13.82
CA LYS A 509 46.74 -5.82 -13.81
C LYS A 509 45.79 -6.14 -14.97
N LEU A 510 44.86 -5.25 -15.30
CA LEU A 510 43.93 -5.41 -16.42
C LEU A 510 44.66 -5.43 -17.76
N TYR A 511 45.60 -4.50 -17.99
CA TYR A 511 46.41 -4.48 -19.21
C TYR A 511 47.25 -5.74 -19.38
N LYS A 512 47.84 -6.25 -18.29
CA LYS A 512 48.54 -7.54 -18.27
C LYS A 512 47.61 -8.69 -18.66
N LYS A 513 46.40 -8.73 -18.08
CA LYS A 513 45.39 -9.75 -18.41
C LYS A 513 44.97 -9.71 -19.88
N LEU A 514 44.85 -8.51 -20.45
CA LEU A 514 44.52 -8.28 -21.86
C LEU A 514 45.72 -8.46 -22.81
N LYS A 515 46.91 -8.84 -22.32
CA LYS A 515 48.16 -8.93 -23.09
C LYS A 515 48.54 -7.62 -23.81
N LYS A 516 48.24 -6.47 -23.19
CA LYS A 516 48.47 -5.11 -23.72
C LYS A 516 49.49 -4.34 -22.87
N GLU A 517 50.56 -5.00 -22.44
CA GLU A 517 51.58 -4.45 -21.54
C GLU A 517 52.34 -3.27 -22.18
N SER A 518 52.68 -3.36 -23.46
CA SER A 518 53.32 -2.25 -24.21
C SER A 518 52.47 -0.98 -24.23
N ARG A 519 51.14 -1.12 -24.36
CA ARG A 519 50.20 0.00 -24.29
C ARG A 519 50.12 0.60 -22.89
N TRP A 520 50.23 -0.23 -21.85
CA TRP A 520 50.29 0.24 -20.46
C TRP A 520 51.57 1.05 -20.21
N GLU A 521 52.72 0.57 -20.65
CA GLU A 521 53.99 1.28 -20.51
C GLU A 521 53.95 2.65 -21.18
N PHE A 522 53.45 2.71 -22.43
CA PHE A 522 53.25 3.96 -23.15
C PHE A 522 52.30 4.92 -22.42
N PHE A 523 51.15 4.41 -21.94
CA PHE A 523 50.21 5.23 -21.16
C PHE A 523 50.86 5.78 -19.89
N LEU A 524 51.56 4.93 -19.13
CA LEU A 524 52.18 5.32 -17.87
C LEU A 524 53.30 6.34 -18.06
N SER A 525 54.11 6.21 -19.12
CA SER A 525 55.13 7.21 -19.46
C SER A 525 54.48 8.55 -19.79
N SER A 526 53.45 8.58 -20.65
CA SER A 526 52.75 9.81 -21.01
C SER A 526 52.00 10.43 -19.82
N PHE A 527 51.40 9.61 -18.95
CA PHE A 527 50.73 10.06 -17.74
C PHE A 527 51.70 10.71 -16.75
N THR A 528 52.89 10.13 -16.58
CA THR A 528 53.93 10.66 -15.70
C THR A 528 54.51 11.96 -16.23
N GLU A 529 54.73 12.05 -17.54
CA GLU A 529 55.21 13.26 -18.21
C GLU A 529 54.21 14.42 -18.06
N ARG A 530 52.92 14.17 -18.33
CA ARG A 530 51.85 15.16 -18.19
C ARG A 530 51.75 15.71 -16.76
N HIS A 531 52.01 14.88 -15.77
CA HIS A 531 51.89 15.22 -14.35
C HIS A 531 53.24 15.41 -13.64
N ASN A 532 54.31 15.74 -14.37
CA ASN A 532 55.67 15.88 -13.81
C ASN A 532 55.80 16.98 -12.73
N ARG A 533 54.98 18.03 -12.80
CA ARG A 533 54.96 19.16 -11.85
C ARG A 533 54.32 18.79 -10.50
N LEU A 534 53.51 17.73 -10.45
CA LEU A 534 52.81 17.30 -9.23
C LEU A 534 53.71 16.42 -8.37
N ARG A 535 54.66 17.03 -7.63
CA ARG A 535 55.67 16.32 -6.81
C ARG A 535 55.06 15.29 -5.85
N ALA A 536 53.98 15.65 -5.18
CA ALA A 536 53.30 14.75 -4.24
C ALA A 536 52.71 13.51 -4.94
N LEU A 537 52.18 13.64 -6.17
CA LEU A 537 51.72 12.50 -6.97
C LEU A 537 52.90 11.61 -7.39
N GLN A 538 54.02 12.20 -7.81
CA GLN A 538 55.23 11.46 -8.19
C GLN A 538 55.81 10.64 -7.01
N GLU A 539 55.79 11.19 -5.80
CA GLU A 539 56.18 10.46 -4.58
C GLU A 539 55.27 9.25 -4.33
N GLU A 540 53.95 9.42 -4.44
CA GLU A 540 53.01 8.32 -4.24
C GLU A 540 53.10 7.26 -5.35
N LEU A 541 53.42 7.63 -6.60
CA LEU A 541 53.69 6.70 -7.71
C LEU A 541 54.93 5.82 -7.44
N ARG A 542 56.03 6.43 -6.94
CA ARG A 542 57.25 5.69 -6.54
C ARG A 542 56.99 4.76 -5.35
N LYS A 543 56.31 5.25 -4.31
CA LYS A 543 55.85 4.39 -3.20
C LYS A 543 54.93 3.27 -3.68
N GLY A 544 54.16 3.54 -4.73
CA GLY A 544 53.34 2.58 -5.42
C GLY A 544 54.10 1.48 -6.16
N LYS A 545 55.42 1.59 -6.38
CA LYS A 545 56.20 0.72 -7.28
C LYS A 545 55.67 0.73 -8.73
N LEU A 546 55.05 1.82 -9.16
CA LEU A 546 54.64 2.02 -10.55
C LEU A 546 55.74 2.72 -11.37
N LEU A 547 56.64 3.41 -10.69
CA LEU A 547 57.88 3.94 -11.26
C LEU A 547 59.06 3.19 -10.63
N PRO A 548 60.16 2.97 -11.38
CA PRO A 548 61.40 2.43 -10.84
C PRO A 548 62.00 3.33 -9.75
#